data_AF-A0A540WHK8-F1
#
_entry.id   AF-A0A540WHK8-F1
#
_cell.length_a   1.000
_cell.length_b   1.000
_cell.length_c   1.000
_cell.angle_alpha   90.00
_cell.angle_beta   90.00
_cell.angle_gamma   90.00
#
_symmetry.space_group_name_H-M   'P 1'
#
loop_
_entity.id
_entity.type
_entity.pdbx_description
1 polymer ?
#
loop_
_entity_poly.entity_id
_entity_poly.type
_entity_poly.pdbx_seq_one_letter_code
_entity_poly.pdbx_strand_id
1 'polypeptide(L)'
;MSRAWAVSVAMMVAALPAWAQDVGVVSTEQMESSRSGGIIIRVGGYKPLLDDEKALNGNTPYEDTFGDASLLLVELELQRYFYQGIGTAGVGVSAGYGEKYAAAKLAGGGNAAEQTALKVVPLAFNLFYKFDYAAFEWGVPLVPYGKLGLIYTPWWVTKGSDTETADGITASGGKWGWG
;
A
#
# COMPACT_ATOMS: atom_id res chain seq x y z
N MET A 1 -78.23 -28.96 -31.93
CA MET A 1 -77.76 -29.85 -30.84
C MET A 1 -76.35 -29.40 -30.48
N SER A 2 -75.87 -29.18 -29.26
CA SER A 2 -76.46 -28.89 -27.95
C SER A 2 -75.31 -28.35 -27.08
N ARG A 3 -75.54 -27.22 -26.43
CA ARG A 3 -75.18 -26.89 -25.03
C ARG A 3 -73.72 -26.57 -24.64
N ALA A 4 -73.64 -25.45 -23.93
CA ALA A 4 -72.54 -24.87 -23.17
C ALA A 4 -71.98 -25.78 -22.05
N TRP A 5 -70.88 -25.35 -21.41
CA TRP A 5 -70.89 -24.91 -20.01
C TRP A 5 -69.62 -24.11 -19.66
N ALA A 6 -69.84 -23.01 -18.95
CA ALA A 6 -68.83 -22.13 -18.37
C ALA A 6 -68.41 -22.64 -16.98
N VAL A 7 -67.20 -22.29 -16.54
CA VAL A 7 -66.97 -21.85 -15.15
C VAL A 7 -65.90 -20.76 -15.15
N SER A 8 -66.37 -19.53 -14.95
CA SER A 8 -65.55 -18.38 -14.59
C SER A 8 -65.30 -18.41 -13.09
N VAL A 9 -64.06 -18.22 -12.65
CA VAL A 9 -63.77 -17.76 -11.27
C VAL A 9 -63.32 -16.32 -11.37
N ALA A 10 -64.28 -15.43 -11.16
CA ALA A 10 -64.03 -14.04 -10.86
C ALA A 10 -63.74 -13.92 -9.36
N MET A 11 -62.51 -13.57 -9.00
CA MET A 11 -62.24 -12.94 -7.71
C MET A 11 -61.79 -11.51 -7.97
N MET A 12 -62.80 -10.65 -8.06
CA MET A 12 -62.66 -9.20 -8.00
C MET A 12 -62.52 -8.84 -6.52
N VAL A 13 -61.32 -8.50 -6.07
CA VAL A 13 -61.12 -7.77 -4.81
C VAL A 13 -60.75 -6.35 -5.16
N ALA A 14 -61.72 -5.48 -4.91
CA ALA A 14 -61.70 -4.04 -4.67
C ALA A 14 -60.43 -3.24 -5.02
N ALA A 15 -60.65 -2.25 -5.89
CA ALA A 15 -59.77 -1.12 -6.14
C ALA A 15 -59.49 -0.29 -4.87
N LEU A 16 -58.24 0.16 -4.73
CA LEU A 16 -57.94 1.51 -4.27
C LEU A 16 -56.95 2.16 -5.26
N PRO A 17 -57.12 3.45 -5.58
CA PRO A 17 -56.44 4.11 -6.69
C PRO A 17 -55.07 4.64 -6.22
N ALA A 18 -53.98 4.27 -6.87
CA ALA A 18 -52.72 4.97 -6.66
C ALA A 18 -51.79 4.77 -7.85
N TRP A 19 -51.92 5.68 -8.81
CA TRP A 19 -50.82 6.40 -9.44
C TRP A 19 -49.84 5.53 -10.22
N ALA A 20 -49.86 5.72 -11.54
CA ALA A 20 -48.75 5.56 -12.45
C ALA A 20 -47.40 5.44 -11.72
N GLN A 21 -46.97 4.21 -11.47
CA GLN A 21 -45.54 3.95 -11.47
C GLN A 21 -45.15 4.01 -12.94
N ASP A 22 -44.89 5.24 -13.40
CA ASP A 22 -43.87 5.46 -14.41
C ASP A 22 -42.74 4.51 -14.02
N VAL A 23 -42.52 3.47 -14.82
CA VAL A 23 -41.27 2.75 -14.80
C VAL A 23 -40.27 3.74 -15.35
N GLY A 24 -39.88 4.69 -14.50
CA GLY A 24 -38.72 5.51 -14.71
C GLY A 24 -37.60 4.53 -14.88
N VAL A 25 -37.14 4.39 -16.11
CA VAL A 25 -35.81 3.87 -16.39
C VAL A 25 -34.90 4.75 -15.55
N VAL A 26 -34.52 4.27 -14.36
CA VAL A 26 -33.44 4.85 -13.60
C VAL A 26 -32.25 4.67 -14.51
N SER A 27 -31.90 5.73 -15.24
CA SER A 27 -30.63 5.84 -15.90
C SER A 27 -29.60 5.47 -14.85
N THR A 28 -28.90 4.36 -15.06
CA THR A 28 -27.77 3.89 -14.25
C THR A 28 -26.58 4.84 -14.35
N GLU A 29 -26.76 6.01 -14.97
CA GLU A 29 -25.83 7.11 -14.95
C GLU A 29 -25.80 7.74 -13.54
N GLN A 30 -24.72 7.44 -12.83
CA GLN A 30 -24.14 8.28 -11.77
C GLN A 30 -24.91 8.41 -10.44
N MET A 31 -24.93 7.32 -9.67
CA MET A 31 -24.78 7.43 -8.21
C MET A 31 -23.48 6.79 -7.72
N GLU A 32 -22.43 6.79 -8.53
CA GLU A 32 -21.09 6.44 -8.05
C GLU A 32 -20.51 7.63 -7.26
N SER A 33 -20.08 7.35 -6.03
CA SER A 33 -19.44 8.37 -5.18
C SER A 33 -18.13 8.83 -5.83
N SER A 34 -17.86 10.13 -5.81
CA SER A 34 -16.59 10.67 -6.27
C SER A 34 -15.43 10.03 -5.50
N ARG A 35 -14.57 9.28 -6.21
CA ARG A 35 -13.37 8.68 -5.61
C ARG A 35 -12.38 9.79 -5.35
N SER A 36 -12.22 10.21 -4.09
CA SER A 36 -11.31 11.33 -3.77
C SER A 36 -9.89 10.89 -3.42
N GLY A 37 -9.67 9.61 -3.11
CA GLY A 37 -8.38 9.10 -2.68
C GLY A 37 -8.37 7.60 -2.37
N GLY A 38 -7.33 7.16 -1.68
CA GLY A 38 -7.15 5.77 -1.28
C GLY A 38 -6.17 5.61 -0.13
N ILE A 39 -6.22 4.45 0.51
CA ILE A 39 -5.28 4.04 1.55
C ILE A 39 -4.65 2.72 1.09
N ILE A 40 -3.33 2.63 1.16
CA ILE A 40 -2.59 1.41 0.82
C ILE A 40 -1.78 0.99 2.04
N ILE A 41 -1.83 -0.29 2.36
CA ILE A 41 -0.98 -0.92 3.37
C ILE A 41 -0.05 -1.88 2.63
N ARG A 42 1.26 -1.75 2.83
CA ARG A 42 2.26 -2.69 2.33
C ARG A 42 2.88 -3.45 3.50
N VAL A 43 3.02 -4.75 3.32
CA VAL A 43 3.71 -5.64 4.26
C VAL A 43 4.59 -6.55 3.43
N GLY A 44 5.90 -6.58 3.69
CA GLY A 44 6.81 -7.40 2.90
C GLY A 44 8.25 -7.37 3.40
N GLY A 45 9.07 -8.24 2.80
CA GLY A 45 10.51 -8.23 3.01
C GLY A 45 11.15 -7.02 2.35
N TYR A 46 11.96 -6.29 3.11
CA TYR A 46 12.81 -5.20 2.64
C TYR A 46 14.26 -5.57 2.88
N LYS A 47 15.11 -5.42 1.86
CA LYS A 47 16.55 -5.64 1.97
C LYS A 47 17.25 -4.31 1.75
N PRO A 48 17.78 -3.65 2.79
CA PRO A 48 18.56 -2.45 2.61
C PRO A 48 19.88 -2.79 1.91
N LEU A 49 20.19 -2.11 0.81
CA LEU A 49 21.45 -2.25 0.08
C LEU A 49 22.56 -1.41 0.73
N LEU A 50 22.74 -1.57 2.04
CA LEU A 50 23.74 -0.82 2.82
C LEU A 50 25.16 -1.17 2.37
N ASP A 51 25.41 -2.45 2.10
CA ASP A 51 26.73 -2.97 1.74
C ASP A 51 27.22 -2.51 0.35
N ASP A 52 26.31 -2.05 -0.50
CA ASP A 52 26.64 -1.50 -1.83
C ASP A 52 27.10 -0.03 -1.76
N GLU A 53 27.09 0.60 -0.57
CA GLU A 53 27.45 2.00 -0.42
C GLU A 53 28.95 2.22 -0.65
N LYS A 54 29.29 3.10 -1.60
CA LYS A 54 30.68 3.40 -1.98
C LYS A 54 31.55 3.86 -0.80
N ALA A 55 30.94 4.51 0.20
CA ALA A 55 31.63 4.98 1.39
C ALA A 55 32.20 3.84 2.26
N LEU A 56 31.70 2.62 2.10
CA LEU A 56 32.14 1.45 2.87
C LEU A 56 33.37 0.76 2.25
N ASN A 57 33.85 1.21 1.09
CA ASN A 57 35.05 0.67 0.41
C ASN A 57 35.03 -0.86 0.24
N GLY A 58 33.85 -1.44 -0.02
CA GLY A 58 33.66 -2.88 -0.20
C GLY A 58 33.48 -3.69 1.09
N ASN A 59 33.44 -3.04 2.26
CA ASN A 59 33.03 -3.69 3.50
C ASN A 59 31.50 -3.93 3.51
N THR A 60 31.08 -5.04 4.12
CA THR A 60 29.69 -5.52 4.11
C THR A 60 29.08 -5.60 5.52
N PRO A 61 28.99 -4.48 6.26
CA PRO A 61 28.58 -4.48 7.67
C PRO A 61 27.16 -5.02 7.90
N TYR A 62 26.25 -4.87 6.93
CA TYR A 62 24.90 -5.41 7.05
C TYR A 62 24.90 -6.92 6.94
N GLU A 63 25.57 -7.49 5.93
CA GLU A 63 25.77 -8.94 5.81
C GLU A 63 26.50 -9.52 7.03
N ASP A 64 27.59 -8.90 7.47
CA ASP A 64 28.41 -9.37 8.60
C ASP A 64 27.66 -9.41 9.94
N THR A 65 26.70 -8.49 10.12
CA THR A 65 25.93 -8.35 11.37
C THR A 65 24.60 -9.08 11.31
N PHE A 66 23.86 -8.95 10.20
CA PHE A 66 22.47 -9.39 10.07
C PHE A 66 22.29 -10.60 9.13
N GLY A 67 23.37 -11.12 8.54
CA GLY A 67 23.38 -12.35 7.74
C GLY A 67 22.63 -12.22 6.41
N ASP A 68 22.68 -11.04 5.79
CA ASP A 68 22.06 -10.70 4.49
C ASP A 68 20.52 -10.85 4.43
N ALA A 69 19.89 -11.07 5.58
CA ALA A 69 18.48 -11.42 5.65
C ALA A 69 17.57 -10.20 5.60
N SER A 70 16.50 -10.25 4.80
CA SER A 70 15.50 -9.19 4.74
C SER A 70 14.87 -8.89 6.10
N LEU A 71 14.51 -7.63 6.30
CA LEU A 71 13.72 -7.14 7.41
C LEU A 71 12.24 -7.06 7.02
N LEU A 72 11.33 -7.22 7.98
CA LEU A 72 9.91 -7.03 7.72
C LEU A 72 9.62 -5.52 7.71
N LEU A 73 9.06 -5.02 6.61
CA LEU A 73 8.64 -3.63 6.48
C LEU A 73 7.12 -3.57 6.43
N VAL A 74 6.54 -2.72 7.29
CA VAL A 74 5.13 -2.34 7.24
C VAL A 74 5.04 -0.87 6.85
N GLU A 75 4.23 -0.54 5.86
CA GLU A 75 4.10 0.82 5.34
C GLU A 75 2.66 1.20 5.08
N LEU A 76 2.30 2.43 5.43
CA LEU A 76 1.01 3.05 5.15
C LEU A 76 1.21 4.16 4.12
N GLU A 77 0.38 4.18 3.08
CA GLU A 77 0.34 5.24 2.08
C GLU A 77 -1.06 5.83 1.97
N LEU A 78 -1.14 7.15 2.04
CA LEU A 78 -2.36 7.93 1.82
C LEU A 78 -2.29 8.56 0.43
N GLN A 79 -3.34 8.36 -0.37
CA GLN A 79 -3.41 8.82 -1.75
C GLN A 79 -4.52 9.86 -1.93
N ARG A 80 -4.24 10.89 -2.72
CA ARG A 80 -5.22 11.87 -3.22
C ARG A 80 -5.26 11.82 -4.74
N TYR A 81 -6.45 11.65 -5.30
CA TYR A 81 -6.64 11.65 -6.76
C TYR A 81 -6.89 13.07 -7.25
N PHE A 82 -6.20 13.47 -8.33
CA PHE A 82 -6.40 14.76 -8.99
C PHE A 82 -6.90 14.61 -10.44
N TYR A 83 -6.84 13.41 -11.00
CA TYR A 83 -7.32 13.12 -12.36
C TYR A 83 -8.06 11.78 -12.39
N GLN A 84 -9.24 11.77 -12.99
CA GLN A 84 -10.09 10.61 -13.22
C GLN A 84 -10.75 10.78 -14.60
N GLY A 85 -10.35 9.98 -15.56
CA GLY A 85 -10.82 10.05 -16.95
C GLY A 85 -10.39 8.80 -17.69
N ILE A 86 -9.43 8.94 -18.60
CA ILE A 86 -8.73 7.77 -19.16
C ILE A 86 -7.70 7.32 -18.13
N GLY A 87 -8.17 6.60 -17.10
CA GLY A 87 -7.35 6.21 -15.95
C GLY A 87 -7.55 7.11 -14.73
N THR A 88 -6.79 6.80 -13.68
CA THR A 88 -6.75 7.55 -12.42
C THR A 88 -5.32 7.99 -12.11
N ALA A 89 -5.09 9.28 -11.90
CA ALA A 89 -3.81 9.83 -11.46
C ALA A 89 -3.94 10.53 -10.11
N GLY A 90 -2.87 10.48 -9.33
CA GLY A 90 -2.85 11.06 -8.01
C GLY A 90 -1.46 11.21 -7.42
N VAL A 91 -1.43 11.85 -6.25
CA VAL A 91 -0.25 11.94 -5.40
C VAL A 91 -0.48 11.14 -4.13
N GLY A 92 0.59 10.66 -3.50
CA GLY A 92 0.49 9.96 -2.22
C GLY A 92 1.67 10.27 -1.33
N VAL A 93 1.44 10.20 -0.02
CA VAL A 93 2.48 10.26 0.99
C VAL A 93 2.50 8.93 1.73
N SER A 94 3.68 8.42 2.04
CA SER A 94 3.81 7.16 2.76
C SER A 94 4.85 7.22 3.87
N ALA A 95 4.61 6.42 4.89
CA ALA A 95 5.51 6.21 6.01
C ALA A 95 5.54 4.72 6.37
N GLY A 96 6.75 4.18 6.51
CA GLY A 96 6.97 2.80 6.88
C GLY A 96 7.84 2.65 8.11
N TYR A 97 7.79 1.46 8.70
CA TYR A 97 8.67 1.05 9.78
C TYR A 97 9.16 -0.36 9.52
N GLY A 98 10.47 -0.53 9.63
CA GLY A 98 11.12 -1.82 9.50
C GLY A 98 12.24 -1.97 10.49
N GLU A 99 12.38 -3.16 11.07
CA GLU A 99 13.42 -3.45 12.03
C GLU A 99 14.01 -4.85 11.85
N LYS A 100 15.30 -4.98 12.17
CA LYS A 100 16.03 -6.25 12.15
C LYS A 100 16.89 -6.38 13.38
N TYR A 101 16.81 -7.52 14.05
CA TYR A 101 17.61 -7.86 15.21
C TYR A 101 18.74 -8.83 14.85
N ALA A 102 19.88 -8.68 15.52
CA ALA A 102 21.01 -9.60 15.49
C ALA A 102 21.72 -9.63 16.85
N ALA A 103 22.60 -10.60 17.06
CA ALA A 103 23.50 -10.58 18.22
C ALA A 103 24.55 -9.48 18.04
N ALA A 104 24.78 -8.66 19.07
CA ALA A 104 25.86 -7.67 19.02
C ALA A 104 27.22 -8.38 18.93
N LYS A 105 28.19 -7.76 18.26
CA LYS A 105 29.54 -8.33 18.09
C LYS A 105 30.49 -7.79 19.16
N LEU A 106 31.29 -8.67 19.76
CA LEU A 106 32.40 -8.32 20.64
C LEU A 106 33.61 -7.88 19.81
N ALA A 107 34.55 -7.13 20.41
CA ALA A 107 35.78 -6.70 19.73
C ALA A 107 36.62 -7.86 19.14
N GLY A 108 36.49 -9.07 19.69
CA GLY A 108 37.13 -10.29 19.18
C GLY A 108 36.32 -11.06 18.13
N GLY A 109 35.20 -10.52 17.63
CA GLY A 109 34.36 -11.13 16.59
C GLY A 109 33.32 -12.16 17.09
N GLY A 110 33.38 -12.54 18.38
CA GLY A 110 32.37 -13.39 19.01
C GLY A 110 31.03 -12.67 19.20
N ASN A 111 29.94 -13.44 19.32
CA ASN A 111 28.63 -12.88 19.66
C ASN A 111 28.58 -12.49 21.15
N ALA A 112 28.07 -11.30 21.43
CA ALA A 112 27.75 -10.84 22.78
C ALA A 112 26.40 -11.42 23.25
N ALA A 113 26.13 -11.35 24.55
CA ALA A 113 24.83 -11.70 25.12
C ALA A 113 23.73 -10.67 24.78
N GLU A 114 24.14 -9.45 24.42
CA GLU A 114 23.24 -8.35 24.04
C GLU A 114 22.84 -8.42 22.57
N GLN A 115 21.68 -7.86 22.25
CA GLN A 115 21.19 -7.73 20.88
C GLN A 115 21.48 -6.34 20.32
N THR A 116 21.71 -6.28 19.02
CA THR A 116 21.70 -5.06 18.22
C THR A 116 20.51 -5.07 17.27
N ALA A 117 19.96 -3.89 16.97
CA ALA A 117 18.86 -3.74 16.03
C ALA A 117 19.09 -2.58 15.06
N LEU A 118 18.86 -2.83 13.78
CA LEU A 118 18.74 -1.80 12.76
C LEU A 118 17.27 -1.43 12.61
N LYS A 119 16.97 -0.13 12.67
CA LYS A 119 15.63 0.42 12.46
C LYS A 119 15.66 1.37 11.27
N VAL A 120 14.65 1.27 10.40
CA VAL A 120 14.49 2.10 9.22
C VAL A 120 13.06 2.64 9.15
N VAL A 121 12.93 3.90 8.73
CA VAL A 121 11.64 4.57 8.56
C VAL A 121 11.56 5.18 7.17
N PRO A 122 11.15 4.45 6.14
CA PRO A 122 10.99 5.02 4.80
C PRO A 122 9.84 6.02 4.78
N LEU A 123 10.11 7.25 4.39
CA LEU A 123 9.13 8.29 4.13
C LEU A 123 9.15 8.60 2.64
N ALA A 124 8.00 8.55 1.95
CA ALA A 124 7.98 8.83 0.52
C ALA A 124 6.87 9.79 0.10
N PHE A 125 7.18 10.58 -0.92
CA PHE A 125 6.21 11.32 -1.71
C PHE A 125 6.11 10.66 -3.09
N ASN A 126 4.91 10.30 -3.52
CA ASN A 126 4.66 9.49 -4.70
C ASN A 126 3.73 10.22 -5.67
N LEU A 127 4.05 10.17 -6.96
CA LEU A 127 3.15 10.44 -8.07
C LEU A 127 2.78 9.10 -8.71
N PHE A 128 1.51 8.86 -9.02
CA PHE A 128 1.10 7.60 -9.64
C PHE A 128 0.03 7.79 -10.71
N TYR A 129 -0.05 6.81 -11.60
CA TYR A 129 -1.07 6.69 -12.62
C TYR A 129 -1.49 5.23 -12.76
N LYS A 130 -2.81 4.99 -12.82
CA LYS A 130 -3.44 3.68 -12.99
C LYS A 130 -4.32 3.75 -14.23
N PHE A 131 -4.10 2.90 -15.22
CA PHE A 131 -4.93 2.84 -16.42
C PHE A 131 -6.15 1.93 -16.17
N ASP A 132 -7.10 2.41 -15.37
CA ASP A 132 -8.33 1.65 -15.02
C ASP A 132 -9.46 1.80 -16.05
N TYR A 133 -9.28 2.65 -17.06
CA TYR A 133 -10.26 2.85 -18.14
C TYR A 133 -10.57 1.57 -18.93
N ALA A 134 -9.56 0.76 -19.28
CA ALA A 134 -9.79 -0.50 -19.99
C ALA A 134 -10.59 -1.51 -19.17
N ALA A 135 -10.48 -1.47 -17.84
CA ALA A 135 -11.25 -2.34 -16.96
C ALA A 135 -12.71 -1.92 -16.90
N PHE A 136 -12.99 -0.61 -16.86
CA PHE A 136 -14.36 -0.10 -16.78
C PHE A 136 -15.09 -0.03 -18.12
N GLU A 137 -14.40 0.36 -19.21
CA GLU A 137 -15.03 0.58 -20.52
C GLU A 137 -14.92 -0.66 -21.43
N TRP A 138 -13.76 -1.31 -21.46
CA TRP A 138 -13.51 -2.43 -22.40
C TRP A 138 -13.74 -3.80 -21.77
N GLY A 139 -14.01 -3.87 -20.47
CA GLY A 139 -14.22 -5.11 -19.72
C GLY A 139 -12.97 -5.97 -19.56
N VAL A 140 -11.77 -5.41 -19.75
CA VAL A 140 -10.49 -6.13 -19.57
C VAL A 140 -10.00 -5.96 -18.13
N PRO A 141 -9.98 -7.00 -17.28
CA PRO A 141 -9.73 -6.88 -15.84
C PRO A 141 -8.24 -6.71 -15.47
N LEU A 142 -7.47 -5.99 -16.28
CA LEU A 142 -6.07 -5.67 -16.04
C LEU A 142 -5.91 -4.15 -15.97
N VAL A 143 -5.26 -3.68 -14.90
CA VAL A 143 -5.00 -2.25 -14.67
C VAL A 143 -3.48 -2.05 -14.57
N PRO A 144 -2.81 -1.77 -15.69
CA PRO A 144 -1.42 -1.32 -15.66
C PRO A 144 -1.30 -0.08 -14.78
N TYR A 145 -0.26 -0.02 -13.96
CA TYR A 145 0.00 1.14 -13.12
C TYR A 145 1.49 1.47 -13.06
N GLY A 146 1.78 2.75 -12.91
CA GLY A 146 3.11 3.28 -12.67
C GLY A 146 3.12 4.17 -11.43
N LYS A 147 4.26 4.21 -10.74
CA LYS A 147 4.50 5.08 -9.60
C LYS A 147 5.92 5.63 -9.72
N LEU A 148 6.07 6.91 -9.38
CA LEU A 148 7.34 7.59 -9.22
C LEU A 148 7.38 8.15 -7.80
N GLY A 149 8.44 7.85 -7.06
CA GLY A 149 8.59 8.20 -5.65
C GLY A 149 9.88 8.96 -5.38
N LEU A 150 9.80 9.99 -4.54
CA LEU A 150 10.94 10.57 -3.83
C LEU A 150 10.91 10.04 -2.40
N ILE A 151 12.01 9.44 -1.95
CA ILE A 151 12.07 8.67 -0.71
C ILE A 151 13.16 9.23 0.19
N TYR A 152 12.87 9.46 1.46
CA TYR A 152 13.83 9.75 2.51
C TYR A 152 13.73 8.69 3.59
N THR A 153 14.84 8.02 3.91
CA THR A 153 14.87 6.92 4.87
C THR A 153 15.79 7.26 6.03
N PRO A 154 15.26 7.84 7.12
CA PRO A 154 15.88 7.82 8.43
C PRO A 154 16.19 6.40 8.87
N TRP A 155 17.36 6.23 9.48
CA TRP A 155 17.79 4.96 10.04
C TRP A 155 18.60 5.18 11.32
N TRP A 156 18.57 4.19 12.21
CA TRP A 156 19.42 4.16 13.39
C TRP A 156 19.66 2.73 13.88
N VAL A 157 20.77 2.54 14.59
CA VAL A 157 21.17 1.27 15.19
C VAL A 157 21.17 1.40 16.71
N THR A 158 20.59 0.42 17.39
CA THR A 158 20.60 0.31 18.85
C THR A 158 21.34 -0.95 19.28
N LYS A 159 22.01 -0.95 20.44
CA LYS A 159 22.33 -2.20 21.16
C LYS A 159 21.90 -2.07 22.61
N GLY A 160 21.26 -3.13 23.09
CA GLY A 160 20.42 -3.03 24.28
C GLY A 160 19.31 -1.99 24.08
N SER A 161 19.21 -1.03 25.00
CA SER A 161 18.15 0.01 25.01
C SER A 161 18.57 1.33 24.38
N ASP A 162 19.87 1.54 24.14
CA ASP A 162 20.43 2.83 23.75
C ASP A 162 20.87 2.86 22.28
N THR A 163 20.94 4.06 21.70
CA THR A 163 21.47 4.25 20.34
C THR A 163 22.98 4.08 20.39
N GLU A 164 23.51 3.23 19.50
CA GLU A 164 24.94 2.93 19.50
C GLU A 164 25.75 4.16 19.17
N THR A 165 26.79 4.40 19.96
CA THR A 165 27.82 5.40 19.70
C THR A 165 29.16 4.71 19.76
N ALA A 166 29.87 4.65 18.63
CA ALA A 166 31.23 4.13 18.55
C ALA A 166 32.17 5.29 18.18
N ASP A 167 33.24 5.48 18.94
CA ASP A 167 34.26 6.51 18.70
C ASP A 167 33.71 7.95 18.51
N GLY A 168 32.62 8.28 19.21
CA GLY A 168 31.97 9.60 19.12
C GLY A 168 31.03 9.77 17.92
N ILE A 169 30.84 8.73 17.10
CA ILE A 169 29.90 8.71 15.97
C ILE A 169 28.62 7.99 16.42
N THR A 170 27.50 8.71 16.39
CA THR A 170 26.18 8.13 16.62
C THR A 170 25.75 7.32 15.40
N ALA A 171 25.31 6.08 15.60
CA ALA A 171 24.86 5.18 14.55
C ALA A 171 23.43 5.54 14.07
N SER A 172 23.24 6.76 13.60
CA SER A 172 22.00 7.26 13.03
C SER A 172 22.26 8.14 11.81
N GLY A 173 21.28 8.21 10.91
CA GLY A 173 21.41 8.99 9.69
C GLY A 173 20.14 8.98 8.85
N GLY A 174 20.28 9.46 7.62
CA GLY A 174 19.19 9.46 6.65
C GLY A 174 19.72 9.41 5.22
N LYS A 175 19.01 8.70 4.35
CA LYS A 175 19.37 8.57 2.93
C LYS A 175 18.21 8.98 2.04
N TRP A 176 18.51 9.77 1.01
CA TRP A 176 17.58 10.07 -0.07
C TRP A 176 17.65 9.01 -1.16
N GLY A 177 16.51 8.68 -1.74
CA GLY A 177 16.34 7.74 -2.85
C GLY A 177 15.16 8.13 -3.72
N TRP A 178 15.00 7.39 -4.81
CA TRP A 178 13.89 7.53 -5.74
C TRP A 178 13.53 6.16 -6.32
N GLY A 179 12.33 6.02 -6.88
CA GLY A 179 11.85 4.78 -7.49
C GLY A 179 10.51 4.94 -8.18
#